data_AF-A0A7V9CBD8-F1
#
_entry.id   AF-A0A7V9CBD8-F1
#
_cell.length_a   1.000
_cell.length_b   1.000
_cell.length_c   1.000
_cell.angle_alpha   90.00
_cell.angle_beta   90.00
_cell.angle_gamma   90.00
#
_symmetry.space_group_name_H-M   'P 1'
#
loop_
_entity.id
_entity.type
_entity.pdbx_description
1 polymer ?
#
loop_
_entity_poly.entity_id
_entity_poly.type
_entity_poly.pdbx_seq_one_letter_code
_entity_poly.pdbx_strand_id
1 'polypeptide(L)'
;MGQKVHPESMRVGYIHDWKATWFNEPHFADYLLEDIHIREHIEGKLAHAGLSSITIRKDANEVEVNIHTARPGIVIGKSGSEVDALRRDLNRMTRKSIKVNILEIKRPELDAA
;
A
#
# COMPACT_ATOMS: atom_id res chain seq x y z
N MET A 1 -10.96 8.51 29.09
CA MET A 1 -12.12 7.75 28.58
C MET A 1 -11.84 7.34 27.14
N GLY A 2 -11.25 6.15 26.95
CA GLY A 2 -10.81 5.61 25.66
C GLY A 2 -10.97 4.09 25.67
N GLN A 3 -12.21 3.63 25.79
CA GLN A 3 -12.56 2.20 25.94
C GLN A 3 -13.16 1.61 24.65
N LYS A 4 -12.98 2.26 23.50
CA LYS A 4 -13.50 1.78 22.22
C LYS A 4 -12.40 1.07 21.45
N VAL A 5 -12.70 -0.15 21.02
CA VAL A 5 -11.81 -0.94 20.15
C VAL A 5 -11.82 -0.35 18.74
N HIS A 6 -10.69 -0.47 18.03
CA HIS A 6 -10.61 -0.03 16.64
C HIS A 6 -11.59 -0.84 15.76
N PRO A 7 -12.52 -0.17 15.05
CA PRO A 7 -13.61 -0.84 14.34
C PRO A 7 -13.14 -1.70 13.16
N GLU A 8 -12.06 -1.33 12.47
CA GLU A 8 -11.51 -2.17 11.41
C GLU A 8 -10.89 -3.44 12.00
N SER A 9 -10.08 -3.29 13.06
CA SER A 9 -9.29 -4.38 13.65
C SER A 9 -10.18 -5.47 14.22
N MET A 10 -11.32 -5.09 14.83
CA MET A 10 -12.31 -6.05 15.33
C MET A 10 -12.99 -6.85 14.20
N ARG A 11 -12.95 -6.38 12.95
CA ARG A 11 -13.65 -6.97 11.80
C ARG A 11 -12.72 -7.59 10.76
N VAL A 12 -11.41 -7.60 11.00
CA VAL A 12 -10.43 -8.28 10.14
C VAL A 12 -10.71 -9.79 10.17
N GLY A 13 -10.77 -10.41 8.99
CA GLY A 13 -11.02 -11.84 8.82
C GLY A 13 -12.50 -12.24 8.75
N TYR A 14 -13.44 -11.29 8.92
CA TYR A 14 -14.87 -11.52 8.71
C TYR A 14 -15.45 -10.63 7.61
N ILE A 15 -15.31 -9.31 7.74
CA ILE A 15 -15.79 -8.33 6.75
C ILE A 15 -14.63 -7.64 6.04
N HIS A 16 -13.55 -7.35 6.77
CA HIS A 16 -12.39 -6.65 6.24
C HIS A 16 -11.24 -7.64 6.03
N ASP A 17 -10.52 -7.47 4.93
CA ASP A 17 -9.29 -8.21 4.65
C ASP A 17 -8.06 -7.53 5.25
N TRP A 18 -6.97 -8.28 5.29
CA TRP A 18 -5.67 -7.78 5.72
C TRP A 18 -5.09 -6.79 4.70
N LYS A 19 -4.53 -5.68 5.18
CA LYS A 19 -3.81 -4.70 4.35
C LYS A 19 -2.44 -5.21 3.88
N ALA A 20 -1.94 -6.31 4.43
CA ALA A 20 -0.76 -7.00 3.95
C ALA A 20 -1.03 -8.51 3.93
N THR A 21 -0.77 -9.17 2.81
CA THR A 21 -0.98 -10.61 2.64
C THR A 21 0.32 -11.25 2.16
N TRP A 22 1.02 -11.90 3.08
CA TRP A 22 2.21 -12.70 2.81
C TRP A 22 2.46 -13.63 4.01
N PHE A 23 3.29 -14.65 3.83
CA PHE A 23 3.65 -15.59 4.88
C PHE A 23 5.15 -15.88 4.82
N ASN A 24 5.87 -15.64 5.93
CA ASN A 24 7.28 -15.97 6.07
C ASN A 24 7.62 -16.15 7.55
N GLU A 25 7.78 -17.39 8.01
CA GLU A 25 8.19 -17.71 9.39
C GLU A 25 9.62 -17.27 9.74
N PRO A 26 10.67 -17.66 8.97
CA PRO A 26 12.05 -17.38 9.37
C PRO A 26 12.44 -15.91 9.25
N HIS A 27 11.87 -15.16 8.30
CA HIS A 27 12.24 -13.77 8.01
C HIS A 27 11.10 -12.78 8.26
N PHE A 28 10.22 -13.07 9.22
CA PHE A 28 9.07 -12.23 9.53
C PHE A 28 9.45 -10.77 9.83
N ALA A 29 10.45 -10.56 10.69
CA ALA A 29 10.86 -9.22 11.12
C ALA A 29 11.38 -8.38 9.95
N ASP A 30 12.19 -8.98 9.06
CA ASP A 30 12.72 -8.30 7.88
C ASP A 30 11.60 -7.90 6.92
N TYR A 31 10.62 -8.79 6.71
CA TYR A 31 9.46 -8.54 5.84
C TYR A 31 8.55 -7.45 6.39
N LEU A 32 8.34 -7.43 7.71
CA LEU A 32 7.56 -6.39 8.38
C LEU A 32 8.26 -5.03 8.27
N LEU A 33 9.58 -5.00 8.49
CA LEU A 33 10.36 -3.77 8.38
C LEU A 33 10.34 -3.25 6.94
N GLU A 34 10.47 -4.14 5.95
CA GLU A 34 10.32 -3.82 4.53
C GLU A 34 8.96 -3.16 4.25
N ASP A 35 7.86 -3.69 4.80
CA ASP A 35 6.51 -3.14 4.60
C ASP A 35 6.32 -1.75 5.20
N ILE A 36 6.87 -1.51 6.40
CA ILE A 36 6.81 -0.19 7.04
C ILE A 36 7.52 0.85 6.16
N HIS A 37 8.73 0.54 5.69
CA HIS A 37 9.49 1.45 4.83
C HIS A 37 8.79 1.71 3.50
N ILE A 38 8.16 0.70 2.90
CA ILE A 38 7.37 0.86 1.67
C ILE A 38 6.19 1.80 1.93
N ARG A 39 5.43 1.62 3.01
CA ARG A 39 4.28 2.48 3.34
C ARG A 39 4.71 3.92 3.58
N GLU A 40 5.72 4.14 4.43
CA GLU A 40 6.22 5.48 4.74
C GLU A 40 6.71 6.21 3.48
N HIS A 41 7.39 5.48 2.59
CA HIS A 41 7.86 6.05 1.33
C HIS A 41 6.71 6.45 0.40
N ILE A 42 5.70 5.58 0.26
CA ILE A 42 4.51 5.85 -0.57
C ILE A 42 3.72 7.03 -0.01
N GLU A 43 3.45 7.04 1.30
CA GLU A 43 2.71 8.11 1.97
C GLU A 43 3.43 9.45 1.87
N GLY A 44 4.75 9.48 2.08
CA GLY A 44 5.55 10.70 1.96
C GLY A 44 5.57 11.25 0.54
N LYS A 45 5.70 10.39 -0.48
CA LYS A 45 5.81 10.81 -1.88
C LYS A 45 4.44 11.20 -2.47
N LEU A 46 3.38 10.49 -2.11
CA LEU A 46 2.04 10.63 -2.70
C LEU A 46 1.01 11.30 -1.77
N ALA A 47 1.45 12.01 -0.72
CA ALA A 47 0.58 12.73 0.22
C ALA A 47 -0.45 13.65 -0.48
N HIS A 48 -0.08 14.22 -1.63
CA HIS A 48 -0.91 15.14 -2.40
C HIS A 48 -1.98 14.45 -3.28
N ALA A 49 -1.89 13.13 -3.47
CA ALA A 49 -2.80 12.37 -4.33
C ALA A 49 -4.10 11.92 -3.64
N GLY A 50 -4.20 12.02 -2.31
CA GLY A 50 -5.35 11.47 -1.57
C GLY A 50 -5.32 9.95 -1.61
N LEU A 51 -4.38 9.38 -0.86
CA LEU A 51 -4.26 7.94 -0.63
C LEU A 51 -5.33 7.51 0.37
N SER A 52 -5.92 6.35 0.12
CA SER A 52 -6.93 5.76 1.01
C SER A 52 -6.39 4.51 1.70
N SER A 53 -6.01 3.52 0.90
CA SER A 53 -5.47 2.27 1.41
C SER A 53 -4.34 1.77 0.51
N ILE A 54 -3.34 1.21 1.16
CA ILE A 54 -2.21 0.55 0.52
C ILE A 54 -2.28 -0.92 0.93
N THR A 55 -2.44 -1.78 -0.07
CA THR A 55 -2.48 -3.23 0.13
C THR A 55 -1.23 -3.85 -0.47
N ILE A 56 -0.47 -4.55 0.36
CA ILE A 56 0.80 -5.17 -0.05
C ILE A 56 0.59 -6.68 -0.12
N ARG A 57 0.92 -7.28 -1.26
CA ARG A 57 1.03 -8.73 -1.40
C ARG A 57 2.47 -9.06 -1.73
N LYS A 58 3.04 -10.06 -1.06
CA LYS A 58 4.38 -10.55 -1.37
C LYS A 58 4.30 -12.02 -1.72
N ASP A 59 4.84 -12.33 -2.88
CA ASP A 59 5.22 -13.67 -3.29
C ASP A 59 6.72 -13.86 -3.04
N ALA A 60 7.24 -15.05 -3.35
CA ALA A 60 8.64 -15.40 -3.06
C ALA A 60 9.67 -14.42 -3.67
N ASN A 61 9.39 -13.89 -4.88
CA ASN A 61 10.31 -13.03 -5.63
C ASN A 61 9.69 -11.71 -6.10
N GLU A 62 8.39 -11.52 -5.89
CA GLU A 62 7.65 -10.37 -6.39
C GLU A 62 6.83 -9.72 -5.28
N VAL A 63 6.83 -8.39 -5.26
CA VAL A 63 6.02 -7.58 -4.35
C VAL A 63 4.99 -6.83 -5.19
N GLU A 64 3.72 -7.12 -4.96
CA GLU A 64 2.60 -6.42 -5.56
C GLU A 64 2.06 -5.37 -4.59
N VAL A 65 2.15 -4.10 -4.98
CA VAL A 65 1.65 -2.96 -4.22
C VAL A 65 0.41 -2.43 -4.91
N ASN A 66 -0.74 -2.57 -4.26
CA ASN A 66 -2.02 -2.03 -4.71
C ASN A 66 -2.29 -0.72 -3.95
N ILE A 67 -2.37 0.38 -4.69
CA ILE A 67 -2.60 1.71 -4.14
C ILE A 67 -4.00 2.15 -4.50
N HIS A 68 -4.85 2.33 -3.50
CA HIS A 68 -6.18 2.91 -3.67
C HIS A 68 -6.11 4.43 -3.50
N THR A 69 -6.58 5.15 -4.50
CA THR A 69 -6.53 6.61 -4.53
C THR A 69 -7.80 7.21 -5.10
N ALA A 70 -8.15 8.40 -4.60
CA ALA A 70 -9.23 9.22 -5.15
C ALA A 70 -8.84 9.91 -6.47
N ARG A 71 -7.53 10.13 -6.72
CA ARG A 71 -7.03 10.87 -7.88
C ARG A 71 -5.92 10.09 -8.60
N PRO A 72 -6.27 9.03 -9.36
CA PRO A 72 -5.28 8.18 -10.03
C PRO A 72 -4.39 8.94 -11.03
N GLY A 73 -4.93 9.98 -11.68
CA GLY A 73 -4.16 10.77 -12.65
C GLY A 73 -2.94 11.49 -12.06
N ILE A 74 -3.00 11.89 -10.78
CA ILE A 74 -1.87 12.52 -10.08
C ILE A 74 -0.80 11.47 -9.77
N VAL A 75 -1.21 10.29 -9.33
CA VAL A 75 -0.31 9.17 -9.04
C VAL A 75 0.40 8.67 -10.30
N ILE A 76 -0.29 8.63 -11.43
CA ILE A 76 0.28 8.23 -12.73
C ILE A 76 1.27 9.28 -13.25
N GLY A 77 0.97 10.57 -13.06
CA GLY A 77 1.79 11.69 -13.54
C GLY A 77 1.72 11.85 -15.07
N LYS A 78 2.55 12.76 -15.61
CA LYS A 78 2.62 12.99 -17.06
C LYS A 78 3.27 11.77 -17.73
N SER A 79 2.49 11.04 -18.54
CA SER A 79 2.92 9.85 -19.29
C SER A 79 3.44 8.68 -18.44
N GLY A 80 3.00 8.54 -17.18
CA GLY A 80 3.44 7.43 -16.31
C GLY A 80 4.75 7.65 -15.54
N SER A 81 5.35 8.85 -15.67
CA SER A 81 6.65 9.16 -15.07
C SER A 81 6.71 9.00 -13.55
N GLU A 82 5.65 9.36 -12.83
CA GLU A 82 5.63 9.27 -11.36
C GLU A 82 5.57 7.82 -10.87
N VAL A 83 4.80 6.96 -11.57
CA VAL A 83 4.71 5.53 -11.25
C VAL A 83 6.00 4.82 -11.55
N ASP A 84 6.65 5.16 -12.67
CA ASP A 84 7.97 4.62 -13.01
C ASP A 84 9.02 5.06 -11.99
N ALA A 85 8.97 6.31 -11.51
CA ALA A 85 9.85 6.79 -10.46
C ALA A 85 9.60 6.04 -9.14
N LEU A 86 8.34 5.89 -8.72
CA LEU A 86 7.98 5.11 -7.52
C LEU A 86 8.46 3.65 -7.63
N ARG A 87 8.26 3.02 -8.79
CA ARG A 87 8.71 1.64 -9.03
C ARG A 87 10.23 1.52 -8.92
N ARG A 88 10.99 2.48 -9.45
CA ARG A 88 12.46 2.50 -9.34
C ARG A 88 12.94 2.68 -7.91
N ASP A 89 12.30 3.56 -7.15
CA ASP A 89 12.66 3.82 -5.76
C ASP A 89 12.38 2.60 -4.88
N LEU A 90 11.18 2.02 -5.01
CA LEU A 90 10.82 0.80 -4.30
C LEU A 90 11.73 -0.38 -4.67
N ASN A 91 12.11 -0.51 -5.95
CA ASN A 91 13.03 -1.56 -6.40
C ASN A 91 14.43 -1.37 -5.78
N ARG A 92 14.92 -0.13 -5.69
CA ARG A 92 16.19 0.16 -5.03
C ARG A 92 16.19 -0.23 -3.54
N MET A 93 15.06 -0.06 -2.86
CA MET A 93 14.90 -0.39 -1.44
C MET A 93 14.79 -1.90 -1.20
N THR A 94 13.98 -2.62 -1.99
CA THR A 94 13.67 -4.04 -1.74
C THR A 94 14.51 -5.02 -2.56
N ARG A 95 15.10 -4.57 -3.68
CA ARG A 95 15.84 -5.39 -4.65
C ARG A 95 15.04 -6.57 -5.22
N LYS A 96 13.71 -6.51 -5.17
CA LYS A 96 12.78 -7.52 -5.68
C LYS A 96 12.04 -7.01 -6.93
N SER A 97 11.37 -7.92 -7.65
CA SER A 97 10.43 -7.48 -8.70
C SER A 97 9.27 -6.77 -8.03
N ILE A 98 8.88 -5.60 -8.56
CA ILE A 98 7.76 -4.83 -8.03
C ILE A 98 6.75 -4.58 -9.12
N LYS A 99 5.50 -4.90 -8.78
CA LYS A 99 4.31 -4.60 -9.55
C LYS A 99 3.48 -3.59 -8.78
N VAL A 100 3.29 -2.40 -9.35
CA VAL A 100 2.48 -1.34 -8.76
C VAL A 100 1.16 -1.28 -9.52
N ASN A 101 0.05 -1.50 -8.82
CA ASN A 101 -1.29 -1.35 -9.37
C ASN A 101 -1.95 -0.14 -8.72
N ILE A 102 -2.59 0.70 -9.53
CA ILE A 102 -3.29 1.89 -9.06
C ILE A 102 -4.78 1.66 -9.28
N LEU A 103 -5.53 1.69 -8.18
CA LEU A 103 -6.95 1.43 -8.14
C LEU A 103 -7.69 2.72 -7.79
N GLU A 104 -8.63 3.09 -8.63
CA GLU A 104 -9.45 4.27 -8.42
C GLU A 104 -10.60 3.96 -7.45
N ILE A 105 -10.81 4.87 -6.48
CA ILE A 105 -11.99 4.85 -5.64
C ILE A 105 -13.09 5.62 -6.34
N LYS A 106 -14.14 4.91 -6.73
CA LYS A 106 -15.28 5.47 -7.49
C LYS A 106 -16.04 6.57 -6.75
N ARG A 107 -16.03 6.54 -5.41
CA ARG A 107 -16.78 7.45 -4.53
C ARG A 107 -15.92 7.85 -3.32
N PRO A 108 -15.04 8.85 -3.45
CA PRO A 108 -14.15 9.27 -2.37
C PRO A 108 -14.92 9.79 -1.14
N GLU A 109 -16.14 10.30 -1.31
CA GLU A 109 -16.98 10.82 -0.23
C GLU A 109 -17.53 9.75 0.73
N LEU A 110 -17.55 8.49 0.29
CA LEU A 110 -17.97 7.35 1.11
C LEU A 110 -16.78 6.65 1.79
N ASP A 111 -15.57 7.10 1.50
CA ASP A 111 -14.37 6.52 2.02
C ASP A 111 -13.99 7.16 3.37
N ALA A 112 -13.63 6.31 4.33
CA ALA A 112 -13.39 6.72 5.72
C ALA A 112 -11.90 6.97 6.04
N ALA A 113 -11.06 7.01 5.00
CA ALA A 113 -9.61 7.10 5.09
C ALA A 113 -9.09 8.25 5.97
#